data_AF-A0A8U0QGW8-F1
#
_entry.id   AF-A0A8U0QGW8-F1
#
_cell.length_a   1.000
_cell.length_b   1.000
_cell.length_c   1.000
_cell.angle_alpha   90.00
_cell.angle_beta   90.00
_cell.angle_gamma   90.00
#
_symmetry.space_group_name_H-M   'P 1'
#
loop_
_entity.id
_entity.type
_entity.pdbx_description
1 polymer ?
#
loop_
_entity_poly.entity_id
_entity_poly.type
_entity_poly.pdbx_seq_one_letter_code
_entity_poly.pdbx_strand_id
1 'polypeptide(L)'
;PLTSNPLPLVLQQELVDSLSRKLQVLREARESLQEDVHDNNALGEEVEATVQQVCTPNQLDKFRMFIGDLDKVVSLLLSLSGRLARVENALNSLEEGTSPEERRTLTDKRKLLIQQHEDAKELKENLDRRERVVYNILASYLPEESLTDYQHFVKMKSALIIEQRKLEDKIKLGEEQLKCLMDSLPLEQRMSL
;
A
#
# COMPACT_ATOMS: atom_id res chain seq x y z
N PRO A 1 19.66 -39.34 -10.34
CA PRO A 1 18.54 -38.61 -10.98
C PRO A 1 17.41 -38.42 -9.98
N LEU A 2 17.42 -37.28 -9.28
CA LEU A 2 16.33 -36.89 -8.39
C LEU A 2 15.16 -36.48 -9.27
N THR A 3 14.18 -37.38 -9.41
CA THR A 3 12.90 -37.04 -10.02
C THR A 3 12.18 -36.10 -9.08
N SER A 4 12.21 -34.80 -9.39
CA SER A 4 11.25 -33.83 -8.85
C SER A 4 9.87 -34.37 -9.18
N ASN A 5 9.22 -35.02 -8.22
CA ASN A 5 7.90 -35.60 -8.41
C ASN A 5 6.95 -34.41 -8.59
N PRO A 6 6.36 -34.19 -9.79
CA PRO A 6 5.41 -33.10 -9.95
C PRO A 6 4.26 -33.35 -8.96
N LEU A 7 3.79 -32.28 -8.31
CA LEU A 7 2.55 -32.32 -7.53
C LEU A 7 1.49 -33.07 -8.35
N PRO A 8 0.81 -34.09 -7.79
CA PRO A 8 -0.26 -34.80 -8.47
C PRO A 8 -1.19 -33.81 -9.17
N LEU A 9 -1.48 -34.03 -10.46
CA LEU A 9 -2.23 -33.09 -11.31
C LEU A 9 -3.56 -32.60 -10.66
N VAL A 10 -4.21 -33.47 -9.89
CA VAL A 10 -5.42 -33.14 -9.11
C VAL A 10 -5.16 -32.05 -8.06
N LEU A 11 -4.03 -32.13 -7.34
CA LEU A 11 -3.65 -31.13 -6.34
C LEU A 11 -3.27 -29.78 -6.97
N GLN A 12 -2.75 -29.79 -8.20
CA GLN A 12 -2.46 -28.56 -8.94
C GLN A 12 -3.75 -27.84 -9.35
N GLN A 13 -4.75 -28.58 -9.84
CA GLN A 13 -6.06 -28.02 -10.18
C GLN A 13 -6.78 -27.46 -8.95
N GLU A 14 -6.81 -28.22 -7.85
CA GLU A 14 -7.40 -27.76 -6.58
C GLU A 14 -6.72 -26.48 -6.06
N LEU A 15 -5.41 -26.36 -6.23
CA LEU A 15 -4.66 -25.17 -5.85
C LEU A 15 -5.01 -23.96 -6.72
N VAL A 16 -5.13 -24.15 -8.04
CA VAL A 16 -5.57 -23.11 -8.99
C VAL A 16 -6.97 -22.61 -8.61
N ASP A 17 -7.90 -23.52 -8.34
CA ASP A 17 -9.28 -23.16 -7.98
C ASP A 17 -9.35 -22.46 -6.62
N SER A 18 -8.54 -22.89 -5.66
CA SER A 18 -8.43 -22.25 -4.34
C SER A 18 -7.87 -20.83 -4.44
N LEU A 19 -6.78 -20.65 -5.20
CA LEU A 19 -6.15 -19.34 -5.39
C LEU A 19 -7.05 -18.38 -6.18
N SER A 20 -7.73 -18.88 -7.22
CA SER A 20 -8.69 -18.09 -8.00
C SER A 20 -9.85 -17.60 -7.15
N ARG A 21 -10.43 -18.46 -6.29
CA ARG A 21 -11.46 -18.05 -5.32
C ARG A 21 -10.94 -17.02 -4.32
N LYS A 22 -9.73 -17.21 -3.80
CA LYS A 22 -9.11 -16.24 -2.90
C LYS A 22 -8.91 -14.88 -3.57
N LEU A 23 -8.45 -14.86 -4.82
CA LEU A 23 -8.32 -13.63 -5.60
C LEU A 23 -9.65 -12.94 -5.83
N GLN A 24 -10.72 -13.69 -6.07
CA GLN A 24 -12.06 -13.14 -6.20
C GLN A 24 -12.50 -12.42 -4.91
N VAL A 25 -12.32 -13.05 -3.74
CA VAL A 25 -12.60 -12.42 -2.44
C VAL A 25 -11.78 -11.14 -2.22
N LEU A 26 -10.50 -11.13 -2.64
CA LEU A 26 -9.67 -9.93 -2.52
C LEU A 26 -10.13 -8.80 -3.45
N ARG A 27 -10.66 -9.13 -4.64
CA ARG A 27 -11.22 -8.14 -5.59
C ARG A 27 -12.52 -7.54 -5.07
N GLU A 28 -13.38 -8.34 -4.47
CA GLU A 28 -14.61 -7.88 -3.79
C GLU A 28 -14.27 -6.96 -2.62
N ALA A 29 -13.28 -7.34 -1.80
CA ALA A 29 -12.79 -6.48 -0.72
C ALA A 29 -12.22 -5.14 -1.25
N ARG A 30 -11.64 -5.13 -2.46
CA ARG A 30 -11.13 -3.91 -3.09
C ARG A 30 -12.26 -3.00 -3.52
N GLU A 31 -13.34 -3.54 -4.06
CA GLU A 31 -14.52 -2.77 -4.44
C GLU A 31 -15.17 -2.12 -3.20
N SER A 32 -15.35 -2.88 -2.12
CA SER A 32 -15.83 -2.33 -0.85
C SER A 32 -14.91 -1.24 -0.30
N LEU A 33 -13.59 -1.44 -0.37
CA LEU A 33 -12.64 -0.43 0.07
C LEU A 33 -12.64 0.83 -0.81
N GLN A 34 -12.99 0.71 -2.10
CA GLN A 34 -13.14 1.86 -2.98
C GLN A 34 -14.37 2.69 -2.61
N GLU A 35 -15.44 2.06 -2.12
CA GLU A 35 -16.60 2.75 -1.55
C GLU A 35 -16.21 3.54 -0.29
N ASP A 36 -15.49 2.91 0.65
CA ASP A 36 -14.98 3.60 1.86
C ASP A 36 -14.09 4.82 1.51
N VAL A 37 -13.26 4.69 0.46
CA VAL A 37 -12.43 5.80 -0.04
C VAL A 37 -13.29 6.90 -0.65
N HIS A 38 -14.35 6.55 -1.37
CA HIS A 38 -15.28 7.51 -1.94
C HIS A 38 -16.01 8.30 -0.85
N ASP A 39 -16.56 7.62 0.15
CA ASP A 39 -17.25 8.24 1.28
C ASP A 39 -16.32 9.15 2.08
N ASN A 40 -15.08 8.70 2.33
CA ASN A 40 -14.10 9.53 3.02
C ASN A 40 -13.65 10.74 2.19
N ASN A 41 -13.64 10.65 0.86
CA ASN A 41 -13.37 11.80 0.00
C ASN A 41 -14.52 12.81 0.04
N ALA A 42 -15.78 12.35 0.03
CA ALA A 42 -16.94 13.21 0.18
C ALA A 42 -16.90 13.96 1.53
N LEU A 43 -16.62 13.26 2.64
CA LEU A 43 -16.40 13.90 3.94
C LEU A 43 -15.25 14.93 3.89
N GLY A 44 -14.17 14.61 3.18
CA GLY A 44 -13.06 15.53 2.97
C GLY A 44 -13.45 16.82 2.25
N GLU A 45 -14.32 16.72 1.23
CA GLU A 45 -14.87 17.87 0.51
C GLU A 45 -15.76 18.74 1.40
N GLU A 46 -16.61 18.13 2.24
CA GLU A 46 -17.46 18.84 3.21
C GLU A 46 -16.62 19.57 4.28
N VAL A 47 -15.60 18.90 4.81
CA VAL A 47 -14.63 19.50 5.74
C VAL A 47 -13.92 20.67 5.06
N GLU A 48 -13.40 20.49 3.84
CA GLU A 48 -12.71 21.56 3.11
C GLU A 48 -13.63 22.77 2.85
N ALA A 49 -14.89 22.53 2.47
CA ALA A 49 -15.87 23.60 2.27
C ALA A 49 -16.09 24.41 3.55
N THR A 50 -16.15 23.75 4.71
CA THR A 50 -16.29 24.41 6.01
C THR A 50 -15.02 25.21 6.34
N VAL A 51 -13.83 24.63 6.14
CA VAL A 51 -12.55 25.33 6.33
C VAL A 51 -12.49 26.58 5.45
N GLN A 52 -12.92 26.49 4.19
CA GLN A 52 -12.92 27.62 3.25
C GLN A 52 -13.83 28.78 3.69
N GLN A 53 -14.91 28.50 4.42
CA GLN A 53 -15.83 29.55 4.90
C GLN A 53 -15.30 30.30 6.13
N VAL A 54 -14.55 29.61 7.00
CA VAL A 54 -14.15 30.16 8.31
C VAL A 54 -12.68 30.56 8.41
N CYS A 55 -11.81 29.98 7.57
CA CYS A 55 -10.38 30.23 7.61
C CYS A 55 -9.93 31.27 6.57
N THR A 56 -8.79 31.92 6.85
CA THR A 56 -8.11 32.79 5.88
C THR A 56 -7.53 31.98 4.71
N PRO A 57 -7.29 32.60 3.53
CA PRO A 57 -6.69 31.90 2.39
C PRO A 57 -5.39 31.17 2.73
N ASN A 58 -4.50 31.81 3.50
CA ASN A 58 -3.24 31.22 3.94
C ASN A 58 -3.41 29.97 4.82
N GLN A 59 -4.48 29.90 5.61
CA GLN A 59 -4.78 28.74 6.45
C GLN A 59 -5.41 27.61 5.64
N LEU A 60 -6.29 27.94 4.69
CA LEU A 60 -6.84 26.98 3.72
C LEU A 60 -5.73 26.34 2.89
N ASP A 61 -4.76 27.13 2.42
CA ASP A 61 -3.61 26.61 1.68
C ASP A 61 -2.77 25.64 2.52
N LYS A 62 -2.55 25.94 3.81
CA LYS A 62 -1.87 25.01 4.73
C LYS A 62 -2.64 23.70 4.89
N PHE A 63 -3.96 23.76 5.03
CA PHE A 63 -4.82 22.59 5.08
C PHE A 63 -4.70 21.75 3.80
N ARG A 64 -4.87 22.35 2.62
CA ARG A 64 -4.76 21.67 1.32
C ARG A 64 -3.39 21.03 1.11
N MET A 65 -2.32 21.76 1.43
CA MET A 65 -0.95 21.24 1.37
C MET A 65 -0.76 20.03 2.29
N PHE A 66 -1.26 20.09 3.53
CA PHE A 66 -1.20 18.98 4.46
C PHE A 66 -1.94 17.74 3.93
N ILE A 67 -3.21 17.89 3.52
CA ILE A 67 -4.03 16.79 3.01
C ILE A 67 -3.43 16.19 1.73
N GLY A 68 -2.92 17.02 0.82
CA GLY A 68 -2.30 16.56 -0.42
C GLY A 68 -0.95 15.86 -0.21
N ASP A 69 -0.19 16.24 0.82
CA ASP A 69 1.08 15.58 1.16
C ASP A 69 0.89 14.31 1.97
N LEU A 70 -0.23 14.16 2.69
CA LEU A 70 -0.54 12.95 3.44
C LEU A 70 -0.51 11.71 2.55
N ASP A 71 -1.19 11.75 1.41
CA ASP A 71 -1.20 10.63 0.47
C ASP A 71 0.21 10.32 -0.07
N LYS A 72 0.91 11.35 -0.54
CA LYS A 72 2.25 11.19 -1.12
C LYS A 72 3.25 10.58 -0.14
N VAL A 73 3.26 11.05 1.11
CA VAL A 73 4.20 10.58 2.13
C VAL A 73 3.88 9.16 2.56
N VAL A 74 2.59 8.84 2.81
CA VAL A 74 2.17 7.48 3.17
C VAL A 74 2.47 6.50 2.04
N SER A 75 2.12 6.86 0.81
CA SER A 75 2.39 6.06 -0.39
C SER A 75 3.91 5.83 -0.62
N LEU A 76 4.73 6.85 -0.40
CA LEU A 76 6.20 6.73 -0.46
C LEU A 76 6.74 5.74 0.59
N LEU A 77 6.33 5.89 1.84
CA LEU A 77 6.76 5.02 2.94
C LEU A 77 6.40 3.55 2.69
N LEU A 78 5.18 3.29 2.22
CA LEU A 78 4.75 1.93 1.88
C LEU A 78 5.55 1.35 0.71
N SER A 79 5.78 2.14 -0.33
CA SER A 79 6.59 1.74 -1.50
C SER A 79 8.02 1.38 -1.11
N LEU A 80 8.67 2.21 -0.29
CA LEU A 80 10.03 1.97 0.19
C LEU A 80 10.09 0.74 1.09
N SER A 81 9.14 0.60 2.03
CA SER A 81 9.06 -0.57 2.91
C SER A 81 8.88 -1.87 2.12
N GLY A 82 8.00 -1.88 1.12
CA GLY A 82 7.79 -3.03 0.25
C GLY A 82 9.02 -3.35 -0.62
N ARG A 83 9.71 -2.34 -1.15
CA ARG A 83 10.96 -2.54 -1.90
C ARG A 83 12.08 -3.09 -1.01
N LEU A 84 12.22 -2.57 0.20
CA LEU A 84 13.21 -3.02 1.17
C LEU A 84 12.97 -4.48 1.56
N ALA A 85 11.72 -4.83 1.91
CA ALA A 85 11.35 -6.21 2.23
C ALA A 85 11.67 -7.19 1.10
N ARG A 86 11.42 -6.81 -0.17
CA ARG A 86 11.78 -7.65 -1.33
C ARG A 86 13.29 -7.84 -1.48
N VAL A 87 14.09 -6.80 -1.25
CA VAL A 87 15.55 -6.90 -1.31
C VAL A 87 16.10 -7.72 -0.15
N GLU A 88 15.54 -7.58 1.05
CA GLU A 88 15.92 -8.38 2.22
C GLU A 88 15.57 -9.86 2.03
N ASN A 89 14.39 -10.17 1.48
CA ASN A 89 14.02 -11.53 1.12
C ASN A 89 14.97 -12.10 0.06
N ALA A 90 15.32 -11.34 -0.97
CA ALA A 90 16.26 -11.78 -1.99
C ALA A 90 17.65 -12.08 -1.40
N LEU A 91 18.14 -11.24 -0.47
CA LEU A 91 19.42 -11.46 0.23
C LEU A 91 19.40 -12.70 1.12
N ASN A 92 18.29 -12.95 1.82
CA ASN A 92 18.13 -14.11 2.69
C ASN A 92 18.00 -15.42 1.93
N SER A 93 17.53 -15.37 0.67
CA SER A 93 17.36 -16.54 -0.20
C SER A 93 18.57 -16.81 -1.12
N LEU A 94 19.70 -16.11 -0.94
CA LEU A 94 20.90 -16.36 -1.74
C LEU A 94 21.53 -17.72 -1.41
N GLU A 95 21.87 -18.50 -2.43
CA GLU A 95 22.55 -19.78 -2.29
C GLU A 95 24.06 -19.60 -2.01
N GLU A 96 24.71 -20.61 -1.43
CA GLU A 96 26.15 -20.58 -1.13
C GLU A 96 27.05 -20.40 -2.38
N GLY A 97 26.52 -20.69 -3.57
CA GLY A 97 27.20 -20.50 -4.86
C GLY A 97 26.94 -19.16 -5.56
N THR A 98 26.13 -18.26 -4.98
CA THR A 98 25.83 -16.95 -5.59
C THR A 98 27.11 -16.13 -5.77
N SER A 99 27.23 -15.47 -6.93
CA SER A 99 28.41 -14.65 -7.24
C SER A 99 28.61 -13.54 -6.20
N PRO A 100 29.87 -13.23 -5.81
CA PRO A 100 30.16 -12.13 -4.90
C PRO A 100 29.62 -10.77 -5.39
N GLU A 101 29.56 -10.59 -6.71
CA GLU A 101 29.07 -9.37 -7.35
C GLU A 101 27.56 -9.18 -7.20
N GLU A 102 26.78 -10.25 -7.35
CA GLU A 102 25.32 -10.22 -7.14
C GLU A 102 24.97 -9.91 -5.68
N ARG A 103 25.65 -10.59 -4.74
CA ARG A 103 25.49 -10.31 -3.30
C ARG A 103 25.84 -8.86 -2.97
N ARG A 104 26.92 -8.33 -3.54
CA ARG A 104 27.33 -6.93 -3.36
C ARG A 104 26.26 -5.98 -3.90
N THR A 105 25.76 -6.22 -5.11
CA THR A 105 24.72 -5.38 -5.74
C THR A 105 23.45 -5.30 -4.89
N LEU A 106 22.96 -6.44 -4.38
CA LEU A 106 21.79 -6.46 -3.49
C LEU A 106 22.06 -5.76 -2.15
N THR A 107 23.27 -5.90 -1.60
CA THR A 107 23.67 -5.23 -0.36
C THR A 107 23.73 -3.70 -0.52
N ASP A 108 24.30 -3.21 -1.61
CA ASP A 108 24.37 -1.78 -1.92
C ASP A 108 22.96 -1.21 -2.14
N LYS A 109 22.10 -1.96 -2.84
CA LYS A 109 20.68 -1.62 -3.02
C LYS A 109 19.93 -1.55 -1.68
N ARG A 110 20.19 -2.49 -0.76
CA ARG A 110 19.61 -2.48 0.59
C ARG A 110 20.05 -1.23 1.35
N LYS A 111 21.34 -0.89 1.34
CA LYS A 111 21.85 0.34 1.99
C LYS A 111 21.16 1.60 1.46
N LEU A 112 21.03 1.72 0.14
CA LEU A 112 20.34 2.85 -0.49
C LEU A 112 18.87 2.92 -0.05
N LEU A 113 18.16 1.79 -0.03
CA LEU A 113 16.77 1.74 0.39
C LEU A 113 16.57 2.09 1.86
N ILE A 114 17.48 1.67 2.74
CA ILE A 114 17.48 2.06 4.16
C ILE A 114 17.63 3.57 4.28
N GLN A 115 18.59 4.17 3.57
CA GLN A 115 18.75 5.63 3.59
C GLN A 115 17.49 6.35 3.11
N GLN A 116 16.91 5.93 1.99
CA GLN A 116 15.66 6.50 1.47
C GLN A 116 14.50 6.35 2.45
N HIS A 117 14.45 5.26 3.21
CA HIS A 117 13.43 5.03 4.23
C HIS A 117 13.58 5.99 5.41
N GLU A 118 14.81 6.25 5.87
CA GLU A 118 15.07 7.25 6.89
C GLU A 118 14.70 8.67 6.41
N ASP A 119 15.06 9.04 5.17
CA ASP A 119 14.66 10.33 4.58
C ASP A 119 13.12 10.45 4.52
N ALA A 120 12.41 9.37 4.19
CA ALA A 120 10.95 9.35 4.17
C ALA A 120 10.31 9.41 5.57
N LYS A 121 10.98 8.88 6.61
CA LYS A 121 10.54 9.06 8.00
C LYS A 121 10.62 10.53 8.42
N GLU A 122 11.67 11.24 8.02
CA GLU A 122 11.77 12.68 8.28
C GLU A 122 10.61 13.45 7.61
N LEU A 123 10.25 13.09 6.38
CA LEU A 123 9.06 13.65 5.71
C LEU A 123 7.77 13.40 6.50
N LYS A 124 7.63 12.21 7.10
CA LYS A 124 6.49 11.87 7.97
C LYS A 124 6.48 12.67 9.27
N GLU A 125 7.61 12.85 9.92
CA GLU A 125 7.68 13.70 11.11
C GLU A 125 7.32 15.16 10.80
N ASN A 126 7.79 15.69 9.67
CA ASN A 126 7.44 17.02 9.21
C ASN A 126 5.94 17.12 8.86
N LEU A 127 5.36 16.07 8.28
CA LEU A 127 3.92 15.99 8.05
C LEU A 127 3.14 15.99 9.37
N ASP A 128 3.58 15.25 10.39
CA ASP A 128 2.91 15.18 11.71
C ASP A 128 2.96 16.52 12.45
N ARG A 129 4.06 17.27 12.28
CA ARG A 129 4.14 18.66 12.78
C ARG A 129 3.14 19.56 12.07
N ARG A 130 2.99 19.41 10.74
CA ARG A 130 2.00 20.18 9.96
C ARG A 130 0.57 19.80 10.32
N GLU A 131 0.28 18.53 10.54
CA GLU A 131 -1.02 18.05 11.03
C GLU A 131 -1.40 18.78 12.32
N ARG A 132 -0.52 18.82 13.32
CA ARG A 132 -0.77 19.52 14.59
C ARG A 132 -1.02 21.01 14.40
N VAL A 133 -0.27 21.66 13.49
CA VAL A 133 -0.46 23.08 13.18
C VAL A 133 -1.84 23.31 12.55
N VAL A 134 -2.23 22.48 11.57
CA VAL A 134 -3.56 22.57 10.93
C VAL A 134 -4.66 22.29 11.96
N TYR A 135 -4.53 21.26 12.78
CA TYR A 135 -5.47 20.96 13.86
C TYR A 135 -5.65 22.16 14.81
N ASN A 136 -4.57 22.77 15.28
CA ASN A 136 -4.64 23.92 16.19
C ASN A 136 -5.30 25.15 15.53
N ILE A 137 -5.08 25.35 14.23
CA ILE A 137 -5.78 26.39 13.46
C ILE A 137 -7.28 26.07 13.47
N LEU A 138 -7.67 24.87 13.03
CA LEU A 138 -9.08 24.49 12.89
C LEU A 138 -9.83 24.49 14.23
N ALA A 139 -9.19 24.06 15.32
CA ALA A 139 -9.77 24.07 16.67
C ALA A 139 -10.11 25.48 17.18
N SER A 140 -9.53 26.54 16.59
CA SER A 140 -9.87 27.93 16.93
C SER A 140 -11.06 28.50 16.17
N TYR A 141 -11.52 27.83 15.10
CA TYR A 141 -12.61 28.30 14.23
C TYR A 141 -13.81 27.34 14.21
N LEU A 142 -13.58 26.04 14.36
CA LEU A 142 -14.61 25.00 14.19
C LEU A 142 -15.23 24.58 15.52
N PRO A 143 -16.53 24.24 15.53
CA PRO A 143 -17.16 23.56 16.66
C PRO A 143 -16.61 22.13 16.82
N GLU A 144 -16.84 21.54 17.98
CA GLU A 144 -16.33 20.20 18.34
C GLU A 144 -16.79 19.10 17.39
N GLU A 145 -18.03 19.18 16.88
CA GLU A 145 -18.58 18.23 15.90
C GLU A 145 -17.78 18.26 14.59
N SER A 146 -17.64 19.42 13.94
CA SER A 146 -16.86 19.56 12.70
C SER A 146 -15.37 19.27 12.90
N LEU A 147 -14.82 19.51 14.10
CA LEU A 147 -13.45 19.14 14.42
C LEU A 147 -13.29 17.61 14.54
N THR A 148 -14.30 16.92 15.06
CA THR A 148 -14.36 15.46 15.13
C THR A 148 -14.42 14.87 13.72
N ASP A 149 -15.23 15.45 12.83
CA ASP A 149 -15.32 15.04 11.42
C ASP A 149 -13.97 15.21 10.70
N TYR A 150 -13.28 16.35 10.92
CA TYR A 150 -11.93 16.56 10.39
C TYR A 150 -10.93 15.49 10.89
N GLN A 151 -10.92 15.20 12.19
CA GLN A 151 -10.05 14.18 12.76
C GLN A 151 -10.35 12.78 12.19
N HIS A 152 -11.63 12.44 12.06
CA HIS A 152 -12.08 11.20 11.47
C HIS A 152 -11.60 11.08 10.02
N PHE A 153 -11.84 12.11 9.21
CA PHE A 153 -11.40 12.20 7.81
C PHE A 153 -9.89 11.98 7.66
N VAL A 154 -9.06 12.69 8.42
CA VAL A 154 -7.58 12.58 8.32
C VAL A 154 -7.11 11.19 8.72
N LYS A 155 -7.63 10.67 9.83
CA LYS A 155 -7.28 9.32 10.33
C LYS A 155 -7.68 8.26 9.31
N MET A 156 -8.91 8.32 8.81
CA MET A 156 -9.43 7.34 7.87
C MET A 156 -8.72 7.42 6.52
N LYS A 157 -8.41 8.62 6.01
CA LYS A 157 -7.63 8.80 4.78
C LYS A 157 -6.31 8.03 4.84
N SER A 158 -5.55 8.17 5.93
CA SER A 158 -4.28 7.46 6.09
C SER A 158 -4.45 5.94 6.19
N ALA A 159 -5.47 5.47 6.90
CA ALA A 159 -5.76 4.05 7.08
C ALA A 159 -6.17 3.39 5.75
N LEU A 160 -7.05 4.03 5.00
CA LEU A 160 -7.55 3.55 3.71
C LEU A 160 -6.43 3.44 2.67
N ILE A 161 -5.51 4.40 2.60
CA ILE A 161 -4.33 4.31 1.70
C ILE A 161 -3.49 3.07 2.04
N ILE A 162 -3.24 2.83 3.33
CA ILE A 162 -2.46 1.68 3.80
C ILE A 162 -3.15 0.37 3.45
N GLU A 163 -4.46 0.26 3.74
CA GLU A 163 -5.22 -0.96 3.45
C GLU A 163 -5.35 -1.21 1.94
N GLN A 164 -5.56 -0.16 1.13
CA GLN A 164 -5.63 -0.27 -0.32
C GLN A 164 -4.31 -0.79 -0.87
N ARG A 165 -3.19 -0.23 -0.41
CA ARG A 165 -1.86 -0.69 -0.83
C ARG A 165 -1.59 -2.14 -0.45
N LYS A 166 -1.91 -2.53 0.79
CA LYS A 166 -1.75 -3.92 1.25
C LYS A 166 -2.59 -4.89 0.43
N LEU A 167 -3.82 -4.48 0.10
CA LEU A 167 -4.74 -5.30 -0.68
C LEU A 167 -4.25 -5.47 -2.11
N GLU A 168 -3.83 -4.39 -2.77
CA GLU A 168 -3.23 -4.42 -4.11
C GLU A 168 -1.97 -5.28 -4.15
N ASP A 169 -1.09 -5.18 -3.16
CA ASP A 169 0.12 -6.01 -3.10
C ASP A 169 -0.23 -7.51 -2.93
N LYS A 170 -1.30 -7.85 -2.19
CA LYS A 170 -1.80 -9.23 -2.05
C LYS A 170 -2.43 -9.75 -3.34
N ILE A 171 -3.25 -8.94 -4.00
CA ILE A 171 -3.88 -9.29 -5.30
C ILE A 171 -2.78 -9.56 -6.32
N LYS A 172 -1.84 -8.63 -6.47
CA LYS A 172 -0.73 -8.76 -7.42
C LYS A 172 0.10 -10.03 -7.16
N LEU A 173 0.44 -10.30 -5.91
CA LEU A 173 1.15 -11.54 -5.56
C LEU A 173 0.34 -12.78 -5.93
N GLY A 174 -0.96 -12.79 -5.63
CA GLY A 174 -1.83 -13.91 -5.98
C GLY A 174 -1.96 -14.10 -7.50
N GLU A 175 -2.02 -13.02 -8.28
CA GLU A 175 -2.06 -13.07 -9.74
C GLU A 175 -0.75 -13.60 -10.33
N GLU A 176 0.40 -13.17 -9.80
CA GLU A 176 1.71 -13.69 -10.18
C GLU A 176 1.83 -15.19 -9.86
N GLN A 177 1.36 -15.62 -8.68
CA GLN A 177 1.33 -17.04 -8.29
C GLN A 177 0.42 -17.87 -9.19
N LEU A 178 -0.78 -17.37 -9.49
CA LEU A 178 -1.75 -18.05 -10.35
C LEU A 178 -1.19 -18.22 -11.76
N LYS A 179 -0.59 -17.17 -12.31
CA LYS A 179 0.07 -17.21 -13.61
C LYS A 179 1.18 -18.27 -13.66
N CYS A 180 2.08 -18.29 -12.68
CA CYS A 180 3.15 -19.28 -12.59
C CYS A 180 2.60 -20.72 -12.51
N LEU A 181 1.51 -20.94 -11.77
CA LEU A 181 0.85 -22.25 -11.70
C LEU A 181 0.27 -22.66 -13.05
N MET A 182 -0.47 -21.77 -13.72
CA MET A 182 -1.03 -22.03 -15.05
C MET A 182 0.04 -22.30 -16.11
N ASP A 183 1.17 -21.57 -16.04
CA ASP A 183 2.31 -21.77 -16.94
C ASP A 183 3.01 -23.12 -16.68
N SER A 184 2.87 -23.70 -15.48
CA SER A 184 3.41 -25.04 -15.18
C SER A 184 2.53 -26.21 -15.63
N LEU A 185 1.27 -25.94 -16.03
CA LEU A 185 0.33 -26.97 -16.48
C LEU A 185 0.63 -27.47 -17.91
N PRO A 186 0.44 -28.77 -18.20
CA PRO A 186 0.51 -29.33 -19.55
C PRO A 186 -0.45 -28.64 -20.55
N LEU A 187 -0.04 -28.53 -21.82
CA LEU A 187 -0.78 -27.84 -22.90
C LEU A 187 -2.22 -28.33 -23.10
N GLU A 188 -2.48 -29.63 -22.89
CA GLU A 188 -3.81 -30.24 -23.04
C GLU A 188 -4.84 -29.69 -22.04
N GLN A 189 -4.41 -29.15 -20.90
CA GLN A 189 -5.30 -28.60 -19.86
C GLN A 189 -5.48 -27.08 -19.94
N ARG A 190 -4.53 -26.34 -20.55
CA ARG A 190 -4.71 -24.91 -20.84
C ARG A 190 -5.83 -24.64 -21.84
N MET A 191 -6.21 -25.65 -22.63
CA MET A 191 -7.29 -25.58 -23.62
C MET A 191 -8.66 -26.00 -23.06
N SER A 192 -8.72 -26.51 -21.82
CA SER A 192 -9.94 -27.02 -21.17
C SER A 192 -10.43 -26.20 -19.97
N LEU A 193 -9.73 -25.11 -19.63
CA LEU A 193 -10.10 -24.08 -18.65
C LEU A 193 -10.53 -22.80 -19.38
#